data_AF-A0A0B7ADX1-F1
#
_entry.id   AF-A0A0B7ADX1-F1
#
_cell.length_a   1.000
_cell.length_b   1.000
_cell.length_c   1.000
_cell.angle_alpha   90.00
_cell.angle_beta   90.00
_cell.angle_gamma   90.00
#
_symmetry.space_group_name_H-M   'P 1'
#
loop_
_entity.id
_entity.type
_entity.pdbx_description
1 polymer ?
#
loop_
_entity_poly.entity_id
_entity_poly.type
_entity_poly.pdbx_seq_one_letter_code
_entity_poly.pdbx_strand_id
1 'polypeptide(L)'
;GMTYLSYFMMVDSPGYFATRREIRTLLQQGTIDNFTTDWNDGHLLCTLVKSVGGDVVGWPALTRDHEQNLQHGIDGALRLGIEPIFTAKEMADPEVEHLGIMAYAAHFRHFKPVKIVQNKATMEGHFNDVFIKQEKHFVIHATEGTPH
;
A
#
# COMPACT_ATOMS: atom_id res chain seq x y z
N GLY A 1 -21.61 -7.02 -29.22
CA GLY A 1 -22.00 -5.63 -28.91
C GLY A 1 -21.66 -5.35 -27.46
N MET A 2 -20.95 -4.26 -27.18
CA MET A 2 -20.61 -3.84 -25.82
C MET A 2 -21.89 -3.45 -25.08
N THR A 3 -22.21 -4.12 -23.97
CA THR A 3 -23.32 -3.73 -23.09
C THR A 3 -22.95 -2.44 -22.34
N TYR A 4 -23.93 -1.64 -21.92
CA TYR A 4 -23.69 -0.44 -21.11
C TYR A 4 -22.82 -0.72 -19.88
N LEU A 5 -22.98 -1.90 -19.30
CA LEU A 5 -22.19 -2.39 -18.18
C LEU A 5 -20.71 -2.60 -18.55
N SER A 6 -20.41 -3.11 -19.75
CA SER A 6 -19.02 -3.20 -20.25
C SER A 6 -18.38 -1.84 -20.48
N TYR A 7 -19.15 -0.81 -20.88
CA TYR A 7 -18.62 0.55 -21.09
C TYR A 7 -18.03 1.18 -19.82
N PHE A 8 -18.51 0.80 -18.63
CA PHE A 8 -18.02 1.36 -17.36
C PHE A 8 -16.96 0.50 -16.66
N MET A 9 -16.79 -0.75 -17.08
CA MET A 9 -16.01 -1.73 -16.31
C MET A 9 -14.87 -2.36 -17.11
N MET A 10 -14.88 -2.24 -18.45
CA MET A 10 -13.75 -2.66 -19.28
C MET A 10 -12.46 -1.89 -18.93
N VAL A 11 -11.32 -2.48 -19.27
CA VAL A 11 -10.03 -1.75 -19.26
C VAL A 11 -10.18 -0.49 -20.12
N ASP A 12 -9.61 0.62 -19.63
CA ASP A 12 -9.70 1.95 -20.24
C ASP A 12 -11.11 2.57 -20.32
N SER A 13 -12.06 2.06 -19.54
CA SER A 13 -13.35 2.71 -19.36
C SER A 13 -13.29 3.91 -18.41
N PRO A 14 -14.29 4.82 -18.44
CA PRO A 14 -14.39 5.90 -17.47
C PRO A 14 -14.42 5.42 -16.01
N GLY A 15 -15.10 4.29 -15.72
CA GLY A 15 -15.15 3.72 -14.37
C GLY A 15 -13.80 3.16 -13.94
N TYR A 16 -13.09 2.48 -14.84
CA TYR A 16 -11.72 2.02 -14.61
C TYR A 16 -10.78 3.17 -14.22
N PHE A 17 -10.79 4.27 -14.99
CA PHE A 17 -9.96 5.43 -14.69
C PHE A 17 -10.39 6.16 -13.42
N ALA A 18 -11.68 6.23 -13.13
CA ALA A 18 -12.19 6.82 -11.90
C ALA A 18 -11.70 6.05 -10.67
N THR A 19 -11.88 4.73 -10.64
CA THR A 19 -11.39 3.89 -9.53
C THR A 19 -9.88 4.01 -9.39
N ARG A 20 -9.13 3.96 -10.50
CA ARG A 20 -7.66 4.10 -10.46
C ARG A 20 -7.24 5.45 -9.86
N ARG A 21 -7.93 6.53 -10.22
CA ARG A 21 -7.66 7.85 -9.65
C ARG A 21 -7.98 7.89 -8.15
N GLU A 22 -9.09 7.31 -7.72
CA GLU A 22 -9.46 7.24 -6.30
C GLU A 22 -8.39 6.48 -5.49
N ILE A 23 -7.97 5.30 -5.96
CA ILE A 23 -6.90 4.54 -5.27
C ILE A 23 -5.59 5.33 -5.23
N ARG A 24 -5.22 6.02 -6.32
CA ARG A 24 -4.05 6.91 -6.34
C ARG A 24 -4.13 8.05 -5.32
N THR A 25 -5.33 8.52 -4.94
CA THR A 25 -5.48 9.55 -3.89
C THR A 25 -5.29 8.99 -2.48
N LEU A 26 -5.49 7.68 -2.29
CA LEU A 26 -5.28 7.00 -1.02
C LEU A 26 -3.82 6.60 -0.84
N LEU A 27 -3.16 6.18 -1.91
CA LEU A 27 -1.75 5.78 -1.89
C LEU A 27 -0.85 6.96 -1.55
N GLN A 28 -0.04 6.80 -0.50
CA GLN A 28 1.00 7.78 -0.16
C GLN A 28 2.31 7.53 -0.89
N GLN A 29 2.53 6.29 -1.30
CA GLN A 29 3.73 5.82 -1.98
C GLN A 29 3.33 4.80 -3.04
N GLY A 30 4.03 4.84 -4.18
CA GLY A 30 3.77 3.95 -5.31
C GLY A 30 2.78 4.49 -6.33
N THR A 31 2.66 3.76 -7.43
CA THR A 31 1.75 4.04 -8.54
C THR A 31 0.99 2.77 -8.89
N ILE A 32 -0.23 2.95 -9.37
CA ILE A 32 -1.08 1.88 -9.90
C ILE A 32 -1.43 2.24 -11.34
N ASP A 33 -1.12 1.37 -12.29
CA ASP A 33 -1.43 1.51 -13.70
C ASP A 33 -2.54 0.54 -14.14
N ASN A 34 -2.60 -0.66 -13.54
CA ASN A 34 -3.63 -1.67 -13.80
C ASN A 34 -4.25 -2.30 -12.53
N PHE A 35 -5.27 -3.15 -12.72
CA PHE A 35 -5.95 -3.92 -11.67
C PHE A 35 -5.70 -5.43 -11.79
N THR A 36 -4.51 -5.81 -12.26
CA THR A 36 -4.08 -7.22 -12.37
C THR A 36 -2.66 -7.37 -11.83
N THR A 37 -1.65 -7.22 -12.69
CA THR A 37 -0.25 -7.46 -12.36
C THR A 37 0.31 -6.48 -11.33
N ASP A 38 -0.23 -5.27 -11.20
CA ASP A 38 0.21 -4.33 -10.16
C ASP A 38 -0.25 -4.75 -8.76
N TRP A 39 -1.19 -5.68 -8.67
CA TRP A 39 -1.76 -6.16 -7.41
C TRP A 39 -1.23 -7.53 -7.00
N ASN A 40 -0.76 -8.33 -7.96
CA ASN A 40 -0.52 -9.76 -7.77
C ASN A 40 0.72 -10.10 -6.92
N ASP A 41 1.62 -9.14 -6.69
CA ASP A 41 2.82 -9.33 -5.86
C ASP A 41 2.58 -8.97 -4.38
N GLY A 42 1.41 -8.40 -4.07
CA GLY A 42 0.99 -7.95 -2.76
C GLY A 42 1.57 -6.60 -2.31
N HIS A 43 2.53 -6.02 -3.01
CA HIS A 43 3.15 -4.74 -2.60
C HIS A 43 2.15 -3.59 -2.59
N LEU A 44 1.35 -3.50 -3.65
CA LEU A 44 0.34 -2.44 -3.79
C LEU A 44 -0.76 -2.57 -2.73
N LEU A 45 -1.29 -3.78 -2.53
CA LEU A 45 -2.34 -4.03 -1.53
C LEU A 45 -1.85 -3.70 -0.11
N CYS A 46 -0.67 -4.20 0.27
CA CYS A 46 -0.07 -3.91 1.56
C CYS A 46 0.16 -2.41 1.78
N THR A 47 0.65 -1.72 0.75
CA THR A 47 0.88 -0.26 0.81
C THR A 47 -0.43 0.52 0.89
N LEU A 48 -1.47 0.08 0.18
CA LEU A 48 -2.80 0.68 0.25
C LEU A 48 -3.40 0.54 1.64
N VAL A 49 -3.37 -0.67 2.22
CA VAL A 49 -3.84 -0.94 3.58
C VAL A 49 -3.11 -0.07 4.60
N LYS A 50 -1.78 0.00 4.52
CA LYS A 50 -1.00 0.91 5.38
C LYS A 50 -1.35 2.37 5.16
N SER A 51 -1.57 2.80 3.91
CA SER A 51 -1.92 4.18 3.57
C SER A 51 -3.27 4.62 4.13
N VAL A 52 -4.19 3.68 4.41
CA VAL A 52 -5.49 3.97 5.05
C VAL A 52 -5.51 3.69 6.55
N GLY A 53 -4.36 3.41 7.16
CA GLY A 53 -4.20 3.20 8.60
C GLY A 53 -4.33 1.75 9.08
N GLY A 54 -4.39 0.78 8.17
CA GLY A 54 -4.32 -0.64 8.53
C GLY A 54 -2.92 -1.06 8.93
N ASP A 55 -2.83 -2.17 9.67
CA ASP A 55 -1.55 -2.81 9.99
C ASP A 55 -1.30 -4.02 9.09
N VAL A 56 -0.07 -4.15 8.60
CA VAL A 56 0.35 -5.17 7.65
C VAL A 56 1.71 -5.71 8.10
N VAL A 57 1.78 -7.03 8.23
CA VAL A 57 2.99 -7.74 8.65
C VAL A 57 4.04 -7.66 7.55
N GLY A 58 5.28 -7.36 7.93
CA GLY A 58 6.42 -7.31 7.00
C GLY A 58 6.53 -6.02 6.18
N TRP A 59 5.55 -5.12 6.21
CA TRP A 59 5.66 -3.84 5.47
C TRP A 59 6.64 -2.87 6.17
N PRO A 60 7.51 -2.13 5.44
CA PRO A 60 7.63 -2.07 3.98
C PRO A 60 8.54 -3.13 3.35
N ALA A 61 9.25 -3.92 4.16
CA ALA A 61 10.21 -4.94 3.71
C ALA A 61 9.51 -6.30 3.43
N LEU A 62 8.60 -6.31 2.46
CA LEU A 62 7.87 -7.52 2.05
C LEU A 62 8.80 -8.59 1.47
N THR A 63 8.34 -9.83 1.48
CA THR A 63 9.12 -10.98 1.02
C THR A 63 8.98 -11.15 -0.50
N ARG A 64 9.68 -12.15 -1.07
CA ARG A 64 9.49 -12.56 -2.48
C ARG A 64 8.29 -13.49 -2.68
N ASP A 65 7.60 -13.85 -1.60
CA ASP A 65 6.44 -14.72 -1.64
C ASP A 65 5.17 -13.88 -1.81
N HIS A 66 4.69 -13.83 -3.05
CA HIS A 66 3.54 -13.00 -3.45
C HIS A 66 2.26 -13.40 -2.70
N GLU A 67 2.02 -14.71 -2.57
CA GLU A 67 0.82 -15.22 -1.90
C GLU A 67 0.85 -14.86 -0.42
N GLN A 68 1.99 -14.99 0.24
CA GLN A 68 2.15 -14.56 1.63
C GLN A 68 1.95 -13.05 1.80
N ASN A 69 2.56 -12.23 0.94
CA ASN A 69 2.38 -10.78 0.98
C ASN A 69 0.91 -10.39 0.80
N LEU A 70 0.23 -11.02 -0.15
CA LEU A 70 -1.20 -10.81 -0.39
C LEU A 70 -2.04 -11.21 0.81
N GLN A 71 -1.74 -12.35 1.45
CA GLN A 71 -2.44 -12.77 2.65
C GLN A 71 -2.29 -11.73 3.78
N HIS A 72 -1.08 -11.19 3.98
CA HIS A 72 -0.87 -10.12 4.97
C HIS A 72 -1.65 -8.85 4.65
N GLY A 73 -1.74 -8.48 3.36
CA GLY A 73 -2.56 -7.35 2.91
C GLY A 73 -4.05 -7.60 3.14
N ILE A 74 -4.56 -8.78 2.78
CA ILE A 74 -5.95 -9.19 2.98
C ILE A 74 -6.31 -9.20 4.47
N ASP A 75 -5.46 -9.78 5.32
CA ASP A 75 -5.67 -9.82 6.77
C ASP A 75 -5.72 -8.40 7.37
N GLY A 76 -4.84 -7.51 6.89
CA GLY A 76 -4.83 -6.11 7.29
C GLY A 76 -6.10 -5.36 6.86
N ALA A 77 -6.58 -5.61 5.64
CA ALA A 77 -7.83 -5.05 5.13
C ALA A 77 -9.06 -5.58 5.88
N LEU A 78 -9.06 -6.86 6.24
CA LEU A 78 -10.12 -7.48 7.04
C LEU A 78 -10.23 -6.85 8.43
N ARG A 79 -9.10 -6.50 9.07
CA ARG A 79 -9.09 -5.76 10.35
C ARG A 79 -9.68 -4.35 10.23
N LEU A 80 -9.66 -3.76 9.03
CA LEU A 80 -10.34 -2.50 8.74
C LEU A 80 -11.84 -2.69 8.42
N GLY A 81 -12.34 -3.93 8.40
CA GLY A 81 -13.72 -4.27 8.05
C GLY A 81 -13.97 -4.42 6.55
N ILE A 82 -12.91 -4.58 5.73
CA ILE A 82 -13.04 -4.85 4.30
C ILE A 82 -13.00 -6.37 4.10
N GLU A 83 -14.15 -6.95 3.77
CA GLU A 83 -14.26 -8.39 3.50
C GLU A 83 -13.52 -8.78 2.22
N PRO A 84 -12.71 -9.86 2.23
CA PRO A 84 -12.00 -10.33 1.04
C PRO A 84 -12.96 -10.88 -0.02
N ILE A 85 -12.73 -10.49 -1.27
CA ILE A 85 -13.40 -11.08 -2.44
C ILE A 85 -12.57 -12.22 -3.04
N PHE A 86 -11.25 -12.18 -2.86
CA PHE A 86 -10.29 -13.16 -3.37
C PHE A 86 -9.53 -13.79 -2.22
N THR A 87 -9.16 -15.06 -2.40
CA THR A 87 -8.05 -15.65 -1.65
C THR A 87 -6.72 -15.07 -2.11
N ALA A 88 -5.69 -15.14 -1.26
CA ALA A 88 -4.35 -14.70 -1.64
C ALA A 88 -3.82 -15.40 -2.89
N LYS A 89 -4.12 -16.70 -3.03
CA LYS A 89 -3.73 -17.51 -4.19
C LYS A 89 -4.39 -17.04 -5.48
N GLU A 90 -5.68 -16.70 -5.44
CA GLU A 90 -6.40 -16.20 -6.63
C GLU A 90 -5.89 -14.81 -7.04
N MET A 91 -5.60 -13.94 -6.07
CA MET A 91 -5.07 -12.60 -6.37
C MET A 91 -3.61 -12.64 -6.86
N ALA A 92 -2.85 -13.68 -6.50
CA ALA A 92 -1.49 -13.88 -6.98
C ALA A 92 -1.40 -14.30 -8.46
N ASP A 93 -2.51 -14.75 -9.06
CA ASP A 93 -2.57 -15.14 -10.46
C ASP A 93 -2.43 -13.89 -11.37
N PRO A 94 -1.43 -13.82 -12.27
CA PRO A 94 -1.32 -12.73 -13.24
C PRO A 94 -2.54 -12.58 -14.15
N GLU A 95 -3.29 -13.66 -14.37
CA GLU A 95 -4.49 -13.69 -15.20
C GLU A 95 -5.78 -13.44 -14.40
N VAL A 96 -5.65 -12.95 -13.15
CA VAL A 96 -6.79 -12.60 -12.30
C VAL A 96 -7.72 -11.60 -12.99
N GLU A 97 -9.02 -11.78 -12.81
CA GLU A 97 -10.01 -10.90 -13.43
C GLU A 97 -9.95 -9.47 -12.83
N HIS A 98 -9.66 -8.49 -13.69
CA HIS A 98 -9.49 -7.10 -13.28
C HIS A 98 -10.74 -6.48 -12.63
N LEU A 99 -11.94 -6.94 -13.02
CA LEU A 99 -13.20 -6.46 -12.45
C LEU A 99 -13.31 -6.79 -10.97
N GLY A 100 -12.89 -7.99 -10.61
CA GLY A 100 -12.83 -8.45 -9.24
C GLY A 100 -11.92 -7.58 -8.39
N ILE A 101 -10.69 -7.38 -8.85
CA ILE A 101 -9.71 -6.53 -8.17
C ILE A 101 -10.19 -5.09 -8.07
N MET A 102 -10.78 -4.54 -9.14
CA MET A 102 -11.34 -3.19 -9.14
C MET A 102 -12.51 -3.05 -8.15
N ALA A 103 -13.39 -4.05 -8.07
CA ALA A 103 -14.48 -4.08 -7.10
C ALA A 103 -13.95 -4.13 -5.67
N TYR A 104 -12.94 -4.97 -5.41
CA TYR A 104 -12.28 -5.05 -4.12
C TYR A 104 -11.61 -3.71 -3.74
N ALA A 105 -10.86 -3.12 -4.67
CA ALA A 105 -10.21 -1.81 -4.50
C ALA A 105 -11.23 -0.71 -4.17
N ALA A 106 -12.41 -0.72 -4.81
CA ALA A 106 -13.46 0.26 -4.56
C ALA A 106 -13.98 0.24 -3.11
N HIS A 107 -13.79 -0.81 -2.32
CA HIS A 107 -14.13 -0.78 -0.89
C HIS A 107 -13.28 0.23 -0.11
N PHE A 108 -12.02 0.44 -0.53
CA PHE A 108 -11.08 1.36 0.13
C PHE A 108 -11.46 2.83 -0.02
N ARG A 109 -12.32 3.20 -0.98
CA ARG A 109 -12.73 4.60 -1.24
C ARG A 109 -13.43 5.30 -0.06
N HIS A 110 -13.94 4.51 0.89
CA HIS A 110 -14.62 5.05 2.08
C HIS A 110 -13.63 5.50 3.16
N PHE A 111 -12.35 5.16 3.02
CA PHE A 111 -11.31 5.52 3.96
C PHE A 111 -10.62 6.82 3.57
N LYS A 112 -9.90 7.43 4.52
CA LYS A 112 -9.06 8.60 4.31
C LYS A 112 -7.59 8.20 4.43
N PRO A 113 -6.69 8.81 3.64
CA PRO A 113 -5.27 8.51 3.74
C PRO A 113 -4.71 8.98 5.10
N VAL A 114 -3.96 8.10 5.77
CA VAL A 114 -3.31 8.32 7.07
C VAL A 114 -1.82 8.44 6.86
N LYS A 115 -1.19 9.55 7.27
CA LYS A 115 0.24 9.79 7.05
C LYS A 115 1.07 8.61 7.58
N ILE A 116 1.76 7.91 6.68
CA ILE A 116 2.71 6.87 7.04
C ILE A 116 3.94 7.57 7.59
N VAL A 117 4.03 7.66 8.92
CA VAL A 117 5.22 8.15 9.61
C VAL A 117 6.29 7.09 9.41
N GLN A 118 7.15 7.27 8.40
CA GLN A 118 8.43 6.58 8.41
C GLN A 118 9.17 7.11 9.63
N ASN A 119 9.48 6.23 10.59
CA ASN A 119 10.37 6.55 11.70
C ASN A 119 11.74 6.95 11.12
N LYS A 120 11.89 8.22 10.74
CA LYS A 120 13.16 8.82 10.35
C LYS A 120 13.90 9.05 11.65
N ALA A 121 14.86 8.18 11.97
CA ALA A 121 15.88 8.51 12.95
C ALA A 121 16.64 9.74 12.42
N THR A 122 16.45 10.89 13.05
CA THR A 122 17.22 12.10 12.75
C THR A 122 18.47 12.08 13.63
N MET A 123 19.63 12.04 12.99
CA MET A 123 20.93 12.20 13.66
C MET A 123 21.33 13.67 13.60
N GLU A 124 21.32 14.34 14.74
CA GLU A 124 21.88 15.69 14.87
C GLU A 124 23.27 15.59 15.51
N GLY A 125 24.27 16.11 14.81
CA GLY A 125 25.65 16.18 15.30
C GLY A 125 26.28 17.52 14.91
N HIS A 126 26.86 18.23 15.88
CA HIS A 126 27.63 19.44 15.62
C HIS A 126 29.06 19.07 15.23
N PHE A 127 29.34 19.00 13.91
CA PHE A 127 30.62 18.58 13.34
C PHE A 127 31.60 19.72 13.03
N ASN A 128 31.31 20.96 13.46
CA ASN A 128 32.12 22.11 13.08
C ASN A 128 33.53 22.13 13.73
N ASP A 129 33.75 21.35 14.79
CA ASP A 129 35.03 21.26 15.51
C ASP A 129 35.38 19.80 15.84
N VAL A 130 35.89 19.05 14.86
CA VAL A 130 36.35 17.66 15.07
C VAL A 130 37.87 17.61 14.89
N PHE A 131 38.60 17.28 15.97
CA PHE A 131 40.06 17.15 15.99
C PHE A 131 40.47 15.68 16.12
N ILE A 132 41.62 15.32 15.54
CA ILE A 132 42.17 13.95 15.58
C ILE A 132 42.44 13.54 17.04
N LYS A 133 41.94 12.36 17.47
CA LYS A 133 42.00 11.79 18.83
C LYS A 133 41.06 12.40 19.89
N GLN A 134 40.02 13.15 19.51
CA GLN A 134 38.93 13.50 20.43
C GLN A 134 37.67 12.66 20.19
N GLU A 135 37.15 12.08 21.26
CA GLU A 135 35.86 11.40 21.26
C GLU A 135 34.75 12.44 21.36
N LYS A 136 33.75 12.38 20.46
CA LYS A 136 32.54 13.21 20.55
C LYS A 136 31.31 12.33 20.61
N HIS A 137 30.44 12.66 21.55
CA HIS A 137 29.16 12.01 21.70
C HIS A 137 28.15 12.56 20.68
N PHE A 138 27.39 11.66 20.08
CA PHE A 138 26.22 11.99 19.27
C PHE A 138 24.98 11.42 19.94
N VAL A 139 23.83 12.07 19.70
CA VAL A 139 22.54 11.62 20.23
C VAL A 139 21.68 11.20 19.05
N ILE A 140 21.20 9.96 19.08
CA ILE A 140 20.22 9.48 18.11
C ILE A 140 18.84 9.75 18.71
N HIS A 141 18.07 10.61 18.05
CA HIS A 141 16.67 10.80 18.38
C HIS A 141 15.82 9.89 17.49
N ALA A 142 15.29 8.82 18.09
CA ALA A 142 14.23 8.01 17.48
C ALA A 142 12.88 8.56 17.98
N THR A 143 12.12 9.23 17.12
CA THR A 143 10.73 9.58 17.43
C THR A 143 9.87 8.35 17.14
N GLU A 144 9.31 7.74 18.18
CA GLU A 144 8.26 6.74 18.02
C GLU A 144 7.00 7.44 17.52
N GLY A 145 6.57 7.11 16.30
CA GLY A 145 5.34 7.63 15.71
C GLY A 145 4.15 7.37 16.63
N THR A 146 3.51 8.43 17.10
CA THR A 146 2.29 8.36 17.91
C THR A 146 1.12 8.02 16.97
N PRO A 147 0.27 7.02 17.31
CA PRO A 147 -0.93 6.74 16.54
C PRO A 147 -1.93 7.89 16.73
N HIS A 148 -2.36 8.52 15.64
CA HIS A 148 -3.45 9.49 15.59
C HIS A 148 -4.64 8.92 14.84
#